data_AF-A0A964FLN2-F1
#
_entry.id   AF-A0A964FLN2-F1
#
_cell.length_a   1.000
_cell.length_b   1.000
_cell.length_c   1.000
_cell.angle_alpha   90.00
_cell.angle_beta   90.00
_cell.angle_gamma   90.00
#
_symmetry.space_group_name_H-M   'P 1'
#
loop_
_entity.id
_entity.type
_entity.pdbx_description
1 polymer ?
#
loop_
_entity_poly.entity_id
_entity_poly.type
_entity_poly.pdbx_seq_one_letter_code
_entity_poly.pdbx_strand_id
1 'polypeptide(L)' 'MALYQQSLELYEKIGNVQGTTASFAMLGQLLASQGDFEQALNYLQQSLEILQHLHSPDAETVKRILATVQQMADR' A
#
# COMPACT_ATOMS: atom_id res chain seq x y z
N MET A 1 22.60 -23.89 7.09
CA MET A 1 22.79 -22.71 6.22
C MET A 1 21.51 -22.34 5.47
N ALA A 2 20.78 -23.29 4.85
CA ALA A 2 19.50 -23.02 4.17
C ALA A 2 18.41 -22.32 5.04
N LEU A 3 18.28 -22.71 6.32
CA LEU A 3 17.32 -22.09 7.24
C LEU A 3 17.66 -20.62 7.58
N TYR A 4 18.94 -20.25 7.52
CA TYR A 4 19.38 -18.89 7.79
C TYR A 4 19.11 -17.97 6.58
N GLN A 5 19.24 -18.53 5.38
CA GLN A 5 19.01 -17.81 4.12
C GLN A 5 17.52 -17.55 3.89
N GLN A 6 16.65 -18.52 4.20
CA GLN A 6 15.19 -18.32 4.21
C GLN A 6 14.76 -17.36 5.32
N SER A 7 15.42 -17.40 6.49
CA SER A 7 15.16 -16.46 7.57
C SER A 7 15.52 -15.01 7.20
N LEU A 8 16.54 -14.80 6.37
CA LEU A 8 16.94 -13.47 5.88
C LEU A 8 15.96 -12.94 4.83
N GLU A 9 15.60 -13.77 3.85
CA GLU A 9 14.61 -13.42 2.82
C GLU A 9 13.26 -13.02 3.40
N LEU A 10 12.81 -13.73 4.45
CA LEU A 10 11.55 -13.39 5.11
C LEU A 10 11.64 -12.08 5.88
N TYR A 11 12.78 -11.81 6.53
CA TYR A 11 12.96 -10.58 7.31
C TYR A 11 13.00 -9.33 6.43
N GLU A 12 13.64 -9.42 5.27
CA GLU A 12 13.67 -8.34 4.29
C GLU A 12 12.29 -8.12 3.67
N LYS A 13 11.52 -9.17 3.38
CA LYS A 13 10.14 -9.05 2.89
C LYS A 13 9.21 -8.40 3.94
N ILE A 14 9.43 -8.69 5.23
CA ILE A 14 8.69 -8.13 6.36
C ILE A 14 9.02 -6.64 6.57
N GLY A 15 10.27 -6.21 6.43
CA GLY A 15 10.64 -4.79 6.51
C GLY A 15 10.09 -3.96 5.33
N ASN A 16 10.00 -4.58 4.16
CA ASN A 16 9.53 -3.94 2.94
C ASN A 16 8.01 -3.67 2.97
N VAL A 17 7.24 -4.63 3.49
CA VAL A 17 5.79 -4.47 3.67
C VAL A 17 5.46 -3.49 4.79
N GLN A 18 6.22 -3.46 5.89
CA GLN A 18 6.00 -2.49 6.98
C GLN A 18 6.20 -1.03 6.55
N GLY A 19 7.13 -0.74 5.64
CA GLY A 19 7.27 0.60 5.03
C GLY A 19 6.13 0.93 4.04
N THR A 20 5.72 -0.07 3.24
CA THR A 20 4.70 0.08 2.21
C THR A 20 3.30 0.38 2.79
N THR A 21 2.96 -0.25 3.91
CA THR A 21 1.63 -0.11 4.56
C THR A 21 1.53 1.13 5.45
N ALA A 22 2.64 1.62 6.00
CA ALA A 22 2.68 2.87 6.77
C ALA A 22 2.51 4.11 5.87
N SER A 23 3.10 4.09 4.68
CA SER A 23 2.93 5.16 3.69
C SER A 23 1.49 5.26 3.21
N PHE A 24 0.80 4.12 3.04
CA PHE A 24 -0.63 4.10 2.73
C PHE A 24 -1.56 4.60 3.82
N ALA A 25 -1.20 4.35 5.08
CA ALA A 25 -1.90 4.91 6.22
C ALA A 25 -1.81 6.45 6.27
N MET A 26 -0.72 7.05 5.76
CA MET A 26 -0.57 8.50 5.66
C MET A 26 -1.38 9.10 4.50
N LEU A 27 -1.64 8.30 3.47
CA LEU A 27 -2.39 8.70 2.28
C LEU A 27 -3.89 8.71 2.48
N GLY A 28 -4.43 7.73 3.20
CA GLY A 28 -5.81 7.81 3.68
C GLY A 28 -6.04 8.99 4.64
N GLN A 29 -5.03 9.38 5.44
CA GLN A 29 -5.13 10.53 6.35
C GLN A 29 -5.13 11.88 5.62
N LEU A 30 -4.39 12.03 4.52
CA LEU A 30 -4.36 13.25 3.72
C LEU A 30 -5.66 13.45 2.90
N LEU A 31 -6.21 12.35 2.36
CA LEU A 31 -7.49 12.31 1.64
C LEU A 31 -8.68 12.80 2.44
N ALA A 32 -8.66 12.57 3.74
CA ALA A 32 -9.73 12.96 4.66
C ALA A 32 -9.65 14.43 5.08
N SER A 33 -8.59 15.18 4.71
CA SER A 33 -8.35 16.50 5.27
C SER A 33 -8.59 17.71 4.34
N GLN A 34 -8.42 17.68 3.01
CA GLN A 34 -8.39 18.94 2.20
C GLN A 34 -8.89 18.90 0.72
N GLY A 35 -9.61 17.89 0.23
CA GLY A 35 -10.19 17.92 -1.13
C GLY A 35 -9.24 17.55 -2.29
N ASP A 36 -7.99 17.19 -2.01
CA ASP A 36 -7.02 16.66 -2.99
C ASP A 36 -7.14 15.12 -3.12
N PHE A 37 -8.29 14.66 -3.63
CA PHE A 37 -8.55 13.22 -3.80
C PHE A 37 -7.62 12.57 -4.84
N GLU A 38 -7.26 13.32 -5.89
CA GLU A 38 -6.44 12.84 -7.00
C GLU A 38 -5.03 12.43 -6.54
N GLN A 39 -4.39 13.22 -5.67
CA GLN A 39 -3.04 12.93 -5.20
C GLN A 39 -2.97 11.59 -4.48
N ALA A 40 -3.95 11.29 -3.64
CA ALA A 40 -3.87 10.11 -2.83
C ALA A 40 -4.52 8.87 -3.46
N LEU A 41 -5.33 9.03 -4.50
CA LEU A 41 -5.54 7.95 -5.48
C LEU A 41 -4.23 7.52 -6.13
N ASN A 42 -3.42 8.48 -6.58
CA ASN A 42 -2.16 8.20 -7.26
C ASN A 42 -1.21 7.41 -6.35
N TYR A 43 -1.02 7.83 -5.10
CA TYR A 43 -0.16 7.05 -4.22
C TYR A 43 -0.77 5.68 -3.87
N LEU A 44 -2.09 5.58 -3.63
CA LEU A 44 -2.82 4.32 -3.43
C LEU A 44 -2.59 3.34 -4.59
N GLN A 45 -2.59 3.80 -5.83
CA GLN A 45 -2.23 2.95 -6.98
C GLN A 45 -0.78 2.47 -6.92
N GLN A 46 0.16 3.36 -6.58
CA GLN A 46 1.59 3.05 -6.65
C GLN A 46 2.00 1.91 -5.72
N SER A 47 1.52 1.89 -4.48
CA SER A 47 1.90 0.77 -3.60
C SER A 47 0.95 -0.44 -3.70
N LEU A 48 -0.17 -0.34 -4.42
CA LEU A 48 -0.97 -1.50 -4.83
C LEU A 48 -0.14 -2.34 -5.79
N GLU A 49 0.46 -1.68 -6.77
CA GLU A 49 1.36 -2.29 -7.73
C GLU A 49 2.55 -2.97 -7.04
N ILE A 50 3.21 -2.29 -6.08
CA ILE A 50 4.32 -2.88 -5.28
C ILE A 50 3.89 -4.15 -4.56
N LEU A 51 2.72 -4.12 -3.94
CA LEU A 51 2.22 -5.26 -3.17
C LEU A 51 1.80 -6.41 -4.10
N GLN A 52 1.25 -6.13 -5.28
CA GLN A 52 0.92 -7.18 -6.26
C GLN A 52 2.18 -7.88 -6.76
N HIS A 53 3.22 -7.11 -7.08
CA HIS A 53 4.49 -7.66 -7.55
C HIS A 53 5.21 -8.50 -6.50
N LEU A 54 5.10 -8.16 -5.22
CA LEU A 54 5.65 -8.97 -4.11
C LEU A 54 4.83 -10.24 -3.83
N HIS A 55 3.74 -10.45 -4.58
CA HIS A 55 2.64 -11.35 -4.23
C HIS A 55 2.23 -11.14 -2.77
N SER A 56 2.33 -9.89 -2.33
CA SER A 56 1.94 -9.49 -1.02
C SER A 56 0.42 -9.49 -0.99
N PRO A 57 -0.19 -10.15 0.00
CA PRO A 57 -1.64 -10.14 0.17
C PRO A 57 -2.20 -8.72 0.37
N ASP A 58 -1.36 -7.77 0.77
CA ASP A 58 -1.78 -6.38 1.05
C ASP A 58 -2.22 -5.62 -0.21
N ALA A 59 -1.91 -6.14 -1.40
CA ALA A 59 -2.39 -5.60 -2.66
C ALA A 59 -3.91 -5.42 -2.66
N GLU A 60 -4.65 -6.47 -2.35
CA GLU A 60 -6.11 -6.41 -2.41
C GLU A 60 -6.69 -5.39 -1.41
N THR A 61 -6.00 -5.14 -0.30
CA THR A 61 -6.38 -4.11 0.68
C THR A 61 -6.27 -2.71 0.08
N VAL A 62 -5.16 -2.41 -0.56
CA VAL A 62 -4.92 -1.09 -1.15
C VAL A 62 -5.86 -0.81 -2.30
N LYS A 63 -6.18 -1.83 -3.09
CA LYS A 63 -7.14 -1.76 -4.18
C LYS A 63 -8.54 -1.34 -3.72
N ARG A 64 -8.98 -1.78 -2.54
CA ARG A 64 -10.28 -1.39 -1.95
C ARG A 64 -10.27 0.05 -1.44
N ILE A 65 -9.17 0.48 -0.83
CA ILE A 65 -9.00 1.85 -0.36
C ILE A 65 -8.99 2.79 -1.56
N LEU A 66 -8.24 2.45 -2.60
CA LEU A 66 -8.24 3.17 -3.88
C LEU A 66 -9.65 3.37 -4.43
N ALA A 67 -10.44 2.29 -4.52
CA ALA A 67 -11.81 2.37 -5.04
C ALA A 67 -12.72 3.29 -4.20
N THR A 68 -12.56 3.28 -2.87
CA THR A 68 -13.36 4.11 -1.95
C THR A 68 -13.05 5.59 -2.15
N VAL A 69 -11.77 5.92 -2.28
CA VAL A 69 -11.31 7.29 -2.50
C VAL A 69 -11.77 7.80 -3.86
N GLN A 70 -11.85 6.90 -4.85
CA GLN A 70 -12.26 7.24 -6.20
C GLN A 70 -13.74 7.62 -6.21
N GLN A 71 -14.58 6.84 -5.52
CA GLN A 71 -15.98 7.16 -5.29
C GLN A 71 -16.22 8.46 -4.52
N MET A 72 -15.28 8.87 -3.66
CA MET A 72 -15.36 10.15 -2.94
C MET A 72 -14.93 11.33 -3.80
N ALA A 73 -13.98 11.13 -4.72
CA ALA A 73 -13.59 12.13 -5.71
C ALA A 73 -14.70 12.42 -6.74
N ASP A 74 -15.50 11.38 -7.06
CA ASP A 74 -16.56 11.43 -8.07
C ASP A 74 -17.91 11.95 -7.53
N ARG A 75 -17.99 12.35 -6.25
CA ARG A 75 -19.21 12.84 -5.57
C ARG A 75 -19.25 14.36 -5.45
#